data_AF-A0A955ZMW9-F1
#
_entry.id   AF-A0A955ZMW9-F1
#
_cell.length_a   1.000
_cell.length_b   1.000
_cell.length_c   1.000
_cell.angle_alpha   90.00
_cell.angle_beta   90.00
_cell.angle_gamma   90.00
#
_symmetry.space_group_name_H-M   'P 1'
#
loop_
_entity.id
_entity.type
_entity.pdbx_description
1 polymer ?
#
loop_
_entity_poly.entity_id
_entity_poly.type
_entity_poly.pdbx_seq_one_letter_code
_entity_poly.pdbx_strand_id
1 'polypeptide(L)'
;MTSDLIVLNVMGPYREPREPAFSYDYSIQRPDWATAQGVRVKVSIELELDYLKNSILGIVGGSVGQQLRINQILSRAIADKKLEIADADGLLADRLDVMIGPFIGDSLSLFGVLDQWMKAEQAELRKAIHDQTGL
;
A
#
# COMPACT_ATOMS: atom_id res chain seq x y z
N MET A 1 -8.44 -11.08 14.90
CA MET A 1 -9.17 -10.05 15.67
C MET A 1 -9.48 -8.95 14.67
N THR A 2 -10.73 -8.51 14.58
CA THR A 2 -11.09 -7.37 13.74
C THR A 2 -10.45 -6.14 14.35
N SER A 3 -9.69 -5.38 13.58
CA SER A 3 -9.06 -4.17 14.10
C SER A 3 -10.09 -3.07 14.30
N ASP A 4 -10.01 -2.40 15.45
CA ASP A 4 -10.81 -1.20 15.74
C ASP A 4 -10.17 0.08 15.16
N LEU A 5 -9.10 -0.05 14.37
CA LEU A 5 -8.45 1.06 13.68
C LEU A 5 -9.35 1.60 12.57
N ILE A 6 -9.57 2.91 12.61
CA ILE A 6 -10.34 3.65 11.61
C ILE A 6 -9.41 4.56 10.84
N VAL A 7 -9.47 4.50 9.51
CA VAL A 7 -8.78 5.44 8.63
C VAL A 7 -9.69 6.64 8.39
N LEU A 8 -9.32 7.81 8.91
CA LEU A 8 -10.09 9.04 8.79
C LEU A 8 -9.83 9.77 7.48
N ASN A 9 -8.58 9.74 7.01
CA ASN A 9 -8.17 10.40 5.79
C ASN A 9 -6.93 9.72 5.21
N VAL A 10 -6.79 9.81 3.89
CA VAL A 10 -5.55 9.40 3.23
C VAL A 10 -5.17 10.36 2.12
N MET A 11 -3.89 10.72 2.08
CA MET A 11 -3.32 11.64 1.10
C MET A 11 -2.17 10.98 0.34
N GLY A 12 -2.00 11.33 -0.94
CA GLY A 12 -0.98 10.79 -1.84
C GLY A 12 -1.56 10.29 -3.18
N PRO A 13 -0.74 9.65 -4.04
CA PRO A 13 0.68 9.33 -3.81
C PRO A 13 1.59 10.56 -3.89
N TYR A 14 2.56 10.63 -2.99
CA TYR A 14 3.69 11.55 -3.07
C TYR A 14 4.90 10.82 -3.63
N ARG A 15 5.64 11.46 -4.53
CA ARG A 15 6.95 10.95 -4.96
C ARG A 15 8.01 11.42 -3.97
N GLU A 16 8.60 10.48 -3.23
CA GLU A 16 9.65 10.84 -2.26
C GLU A 16 10.91 11.32 -2.98
N PRO A 17 11.48 12.48 -2.60
CA PRO A 17 12.77 12.90 -3.13
C PRO A 17 13.86 11.90 -2.79
N ARG A 18 14.64 11.48 -3.79
CA ARG A 18 15.83 10.61 -3.63
C ARG A 18 15.55 9.18 -3.14
N GLU A 19 14.30 8.77 -3.02
CA GLU A 19 13.94 7.38 -2.71
C GLU A 19 13.12 6.78 -3.86
N PRO A 20 13.35 5.53 -4.29
CA PRO A 20 12.54 4.87 -5.31
C PRO A 20 11.20 4.35 -4.75
N ALA A 21 10.44 5.20 -4.04
CA ALA A 21 9.14 4.88 -3.46
C ALA A 21 8.07 5.95 -3.70
N PHE A 22 6.81 5.55 -3.60
CA PHE A 22 5.67 6.43 -3.38
C PHE A 22 5.29 6.44 -1.91
N SER A 23 4.79 7.56 -1.41
CA SER A 23 4.29 7.69 -0.03
C SER A 23 2.82 8.04 0.02
N TYR A 24 2.15 7.50 1.03
CA TYR A 24 0.80 7.85 1.42
C TYR A 24 0.76 8.19 2.90
N ASP A 25 0.13 9.31 3.23
CA ASP A 25 -0.06 9.74 4.61
C ASP A 25 -1.49 9.43 5.05
N TYR A 26 -1.61 8.57 6.04
CA TYR A 26 -2.85 8.15 6.67
C TYR A 26 -3.06 8.92 7.96
N SER A 27 -4.28 9.37 8.18
CA SER A 27 -4.74 9.78 9.50
C SER A 27 -5.56 8.62 10.06
N ILE A 28 -5.05 7.97 11.10
CA ILE A 28 -5.69 6.82 11.74
C ILE A 28 -6.18 7.17 13.14
N GLN A 29 -7.26 6.54 13.58
CA GLN A 29 -7.80 6.70 14.92
C GLN A 29 -8.18 5.34 15.49
N ARG A 30 -7.89 5.15 16.79
CA ARG A 30 -8.44 4.06 17.59
C ARG A 30 -9.43 4.59 18.62
N PRO A 31 -10.37 3.78 19.12
CA PRO A 31 -11.38 4.22 20.09
C PRO A 31 -10.79 4.75 21.40
N ASP A 32 -9.66 4.21 21.84
CA ASP A 32 -8.96 4.56 23.08
C ASP A 32 -8.02 5.76 22.93
N TRP A 33 -7.83 6.28 21.71
CA TRP A 33 -6.95 7.41 21.45
C TRP A 33 -7.70 8.75 21.47
N ALA A 34 -7.17 9.71 22.23
CA ALA A 34 -7.76 11.04 22.33
C ALA A 34 -7.71 11.85 21.01
N THR A 35 -6.78 11.56 20.11
CA THR A 35 -6.68 12.18 18.78
C THR A 35 -6.19 11.17 17.74
N ALA A 36 -6.43 11.46 16.47
CA ALA A 36 -5.83 10.74 15.36
C ALA A 36 -4.29 10.80 15.39
N GLN A 37 -3.64 9.86 14.71
CA GLN A 37 -2.19 9.77 14.51
C GLN A 37 -1.86 9.69 13.02
N GLY A 38 -0.66 10.17 12.66
CA GLY A 38 -0.14 10.11 11.30
C GLY A 38 0.61 8.82 11.04
N VAL A 39 0.27 8.12 9.96
CA VAL A 39 1.06 6.98 9.48
C VAL A 39 1.48 7.22 8.04
N ARG A 40 2.78 7.24 7.79
CA ARG A 40 3.32 7.30 6.42
C ARG A 40 3.63 5.89 5.94
N VAL A 41 2.97 5.47 4.87
CA VAL A 41 3.25 4.21 4.20
C VAL A 41 4.05 4.46 2.93
N LYS A 42 5.24 3.89 2.85
CA LYS A 42 6.09 3.90 1.67
C LYS A 42 5.87 2.62 0.85
N VAL A 43 5.67 2.79 -0.45
CA VAL A 43 5.54 1.72 -1.43
C VAL A 43 6.75 1.77 -2.36
N SER A 44 7.61 0.77 -2.29
CA SER A 44 8.76 0.64 -3.19
C SER A 44 8.29 0.45 -4.63
N ILE A 45 8.85 1.25 -5.54
CA ILE A 45 8.52 1.16 -6.96
C ILE A 45 8.99 -0.19 -7.51
N GLU A 46 10.24 -0.57 -7.24
CA GLU A 46 10.84 -1.78 -7.81
C GLU A 46 10.35 -3.04 -7.09
N LEU A 47 10.40 -3.05 -5.76
CA LEU A 47 10.23 -4.28 -4.98
C LEU A 47 8.77 -4.65 -4.71
N GLU A 48 7.86 -3.67 -4.74
CA GLU A 48 6.45 -3.89 -4.38
C GLU A 48 5.54 -3.59 -5.58
N LEU A 49 5.62 -2.38 -6.15
CA LEU A 49 4.74 -1.97 -7.24
C LEU A 49 5.04 -2.69 -8.56
N ASP A 50 6.28 -2.66 -9.04
CA ASP A 50 6.66 -3.31 -10.29
C ASP A 50 6.62 -4.84 -10.15
N TYR A 51 6.91 -5.38 -8.96
CA TYR A 51 6.69 -6.79 -8.68
C TYR A 51 5.21 -7.18 -8.85
N LEU A 52 4.28 -6.46 -8.20
CA LEU A 52 2.84 -6.70 -8.36
C LEU A 52 2.40 -6.54 -9.82
N LYS A 53 2.75 -5.42 -10.44
CA LYS A 53 2.31 -5.07 -11.80
C LYS A 53 2.83 -6.06 -12.85
N ASN A 54 4.13 -6.37 -12.82
CA ASN A 54 4.78 -7.11 -13.89
C ASN A 54 4.80 -8.61 -13.62
N SER A 55 5.08 -9.03 -12.37
CA SER A 55 5.28 -10.45 -12.05
C SER A 55 3.96 -11.14 -11.68
N ILE A 56 3.10 -10.47 -10.92
CA ILE A 56 1.83 -11.04 -10.48
C ILE A 56 0.72 -10.75 -11.49
N LEU A 57 0.52 -9.49 -11.89
CA LEU A 57 -0.59 -9.11 -12.77
C LEU A 57 -0.25 -9.26 -14.26
N GLY A 58 1.04 -9.32 -14.63
CA GLY A 58 1.47 -9.52 -16.02
C GLY A 58 0.98 -8.41 -16.96
N ILE A 59 0.86 -7.18 -16.47
CA ILE A 59 0.30 -6.06 -17.25
C ILE A 59 1.37 -5.57 -18.23
N VAL A 60 1.04 -5.58 -19.52
CA VAL A 60 1.92 -5.13 -20.60
C VAL A 60 1.20 -4.16 -21.51
N GLY A 61 1.89 -3.11 -21.96
CA GLY A 61 1.36 -2.13 -22.92
C GLY A 61 0.53 -1.01 -22.28
N GLY A 62 -0.30 -0.34 -23.06
CA GLY A 62 -1.05 0.84 -22.61
C GLY A 62 -0.31 2.17 -22.79
N SER A 63 -1.08 3.24 -22.91
CA SER A 63 -0.59 4.61 -23.00
C SER A 63 0.06 5.07 -21.69
N VAL A 64 0.84 6.17 -21.76
CA VAL A 64 1.43 6.80 -20.57
C VAL A 64 0.38 7.14 -19.52
N GLY A 65 -0.79 7.64 -19.94
CA GLY A 65 -1.90 7.96 -19.03
C GLY A 65 -2.49 6.72 -18.35
N GLN A 66 -2.66 5.62 -19.09
CA GLN A 66 -3.12 4.34 -18.52
C GLN A 66 -2.09 3.77 -17.55
N GLN A 67 -0.80 3.81 -17.90
CA GLN A 67 0.28 3.36 -17.01
C GLN A 67 0.35 4.18 -15.72
N LEU A 68 0.17 5.50 -15.80
CA LEU A 68 0.05 6.35 -14.62
C LEU A 68 -1.14 5.93 -13.75
N ARG A 69 -2.30 5.67 -14.35
CA ARG A 69 -3.50 5.27 -13.62
C ARG A 69 -3.36 3.89 -12.98
N ILE A 70 -2.80 2.91 -13.69
CA ILE A 70 -2.45 1.59 -13.16
C ILE A 70 -1.55 1.73 -11.94
N ASN A 71 -0.46 2.50 -12.06
CA ASN A 71 0.47 2.71 -10.96
C ASN A 71 -0.24 3.30 -9.73
N GLN A 72 -1.13 4.30 -9.91
CA GLN A 72 -1.91 4.89 -8.82
C GLN A 72 -2.83 3.88 -8.13
N ILE A 73 -3.55 3.05 -8.90
CA ILE A 73 -4.45 2.02 -8.37
C ILE A 73 -3.65 1.01 -7.54
N LEU A 74 -2.57 0.49 -8.11
CA LEU A 74 -1.77 -0.56 -7.48
C LEU A 74 -0.99 -0.03 -6.27
N SER A 75 -0.36 1.14 -6.36
CA SER A 75 0.37 1.70 -5.23
C SER A 75 -0.56 2.07 -4.07
N ARG A 76 -1.80 2.49 -4.38
CA ARG A 76 -2.84 2.72 -3.37
C ARG A 76 -3.21 1.43 -2.65
N ALA A 77 -3.55 0.39 -3.41
CA ALA A 77 -3.94 -0.90 -2.85
C ALA A 77 -2.82 -1.54 -2.01
N ILE A 78 -1.56 -1.43 -2.46
CA ILE A 78 -0.41 -1.88 -1.67
C ILE A 78 -0.32 -1.09 -0.36
N ALA A 79 -0.43 0.24 -0.41
CA ALA A 79 -0.34 1.06 0.79
C ALA A 79 -1.44 0.74 1.80
N ASP A 80 -2.67 0.52 1.33
CA ASP A 80 -3.80 0.09 2.17
C ASP A 80 -3.48 -1.24 2.85
N LYS A 81 -3.02 -2.22 2.06
CA LYS A 81 -2.71 -3.53 2.62
C LYS A 81 -1.56 -3.50 3.62
N LYS A 82 -0.53 -2.69 3.36
CA LYS A 82 0.59 -2.52 4.27
C LYS A 82 0.17 -1.91 5.60
N LEU A 83 -0.80 -0.99 5.59
CA LEU A 83 -1.38 -0.45 6.82
C LEU A 83 -2.07 -1.56 7.62
N GLU A 84 -2.90 -2.38 6.98
CA GLU A 84 -3.56 -3.53 7.64
C GLU A 84 -2.55 -4.54 8.20
N ILE A 85 -1.48 -4.84 7.45
CA ILE A 85 -0.43 -5.76 7.89
C ILE A 85 0.30 -5.18 9.12
N ALA A 86 0.68 -3.91 9.07
CA ALA A 86 1.38 -3.25 10.17
C ALA A 86 0.51 -3.17 11.43
N ASP A 87 -0.78 -2.92 11.25
CA ASP A 87 -1.76 -2.96 12.34
C ASP A 87 -1.85 -4.37 12.97
N ALA A 88 -1.98 -5.41 12.14
CA ALA A 88 -2.03 -6.80 12.60
C ALA A 88 -0.72 -7.27 13.28
N ASP A 89 0.42 -6.72 12.87
CA ASP A 89 1.74 -6.97 13.45
C ASP A 89 1.98 -6.19 14.76
N GLY A 90 1.06 -5.29 15.14
CA GLY A 90 1.16 -4.48 16.35
C GLY A 90 2.03 -3.23 16.21
N LEU A 91 2.53 -2.92 15.01
CA LEU A 91 3.33 -1.70 14.76
C LEU A 91 2.54 -0.42 15.02
N LEU A 92 1.22 -0.48 14.99
CA LEU A 92 0.30 0.64 15.22
C LEU A 92 -0.43 0.53 16.58
N ALA A 93 0.13 -0.24 17.53
CA ALA A 93 -0.45 -0.41 18.86
C ALA A 93 -0.28 0.84 19.73
N ASP A 94 0.87 1.51 19.60
CA ASP A 94 1.18 2.71 20.36
C ASP A 94 0.76 3.98 19.63
N ARG A 95 0.38 5.00 20.40
CA ARG A 95 -0.01 6.32 19.89
C ARG A 95 1.23 7.13 19.52
N LEU A 96 1.87 6.76 18.42
CA LEU A 96 3.03 7.45 17.85
C LEU A 96 2.86 7.58 16.34
N ASP A 97 3.49 8.61 15.76
CA ASP A 97 3.58 8.69 14.30
C ASP A 97 4.52 7.59 13.79
N VAL A 98 4.03 6.78 12.85
CA VAL A 98 4.75 5.60 12.34
C VAL A 98 5.07 5.77 10.86
N MET A 99 6.30 5.43 10.48
CA MET A 99 6.69 5.28 9.08
C MET A 99 6.82 3.81 8.74
N ILE A 100 5.90 3.30 7.92
CA ILE A 100 5.95 1.95 7.35
C ILE A 100 6.80 2.02 6.09
N GLY A 101 8.05 1.59 6.19
CA GLY A 101 8.98 1.50 5.07
C GLY A 101 8.63 0.36 4.09
N PRO A 102 9.39 0.21 2.99
CA PRO A 102 9.37 -1.00 2.17
C PRO A 102 9.57 -2.24 3.03
N PHE A 103 8.86 -3.33 2.75
CA PHE A 103 9.04 -4.58 3.50
C PHE A 103 10.31 -5.31 3.06
N ILE A 104 11.44 -4.86 3.61
CA ILE A 104 12.78 -5.39 3.37
C ILE A 104 13.52 -5.61 4.70
N GLY A 105 14.65 -6.32 4.65
CA GLY A 105 15.49 -6.56 5.83
C GLY A 105 14.68 -7.20 6.96
N ASP A 106 14.63 -6.55 8.11
CA ASP A 106 13.94 -7.04 9.31
C ASP A 106 12.41 -7.17 9.14
N SER A 107 11.83 -6.50 8.15
CA SER A 107 10.39 -6.55 7.82
C SER A 107 10.06 -7.51 6.67
N LEU A 108 11.02 -8.35 6.25
CA LEU A 108 10.83 -9.29 5.14
C LEU A 108 9.72 -10.32 5.40
N SER A 109 9.49 -10.69 6.66
CA SER A 109 8.35 -11.54 7.04
C SER A 109 7.01 -10.91 6.64
N LEU A 110 6.88 -9.60 6.79
CA LEU A 110 5.69 -8.83 6.39
C LEU A 110 5.52 -8.78 4.87
N PHE A 111 6.63 -8.81 4.11
CA PHE A 111 6.56 -8.97 2.66
C PHE A 111 5.95 -10.31 2.26
N GLY A 112 6.24 -11.39 2.99
CA GLY A 112 5.62 -12.69 2.75
C GLY A 112 4.09 -12.65 2.86
N VAL A 113 3.56 -11.87 3.82
CA VAL A 113 2.10 -11.65 3.97
C VAL A 113 1.56 -10.81 2.82
N LEU A 114 2.29 -9.76 2.43
CA LEU A 114 1.92 -8.89 1.31
C LEU A 114 1.88 -9.66 -0.02
N ASP A 115 2.89 -10.49 -0.30
CA ASP A 115 2.98 -11.32 -1.52
C ASP A 115 1.82 -12.33 -1.61
N GLN A 116 1.45 -12.95 -0.48
CA GLN A 116 0.28 -13.83 -0.44
C GLN A 116 -1.01 -13.09 -0.76
N TRP A 117 -1.19 -11.89 -0.20
CA TRP A 117 -2.33 -11.04 -0.54
C TRP A 117 -2.33 -10.63 -2.01
N MET A 118 -1.19 -10.21 -2.57
CA MET A 118 -1.06 -9.82 -3.98
C MET A 118 -1.50 -10.94 -4.92
N LYS A 119 -1.15 -12.19 -4.61
CA LYS A 119 -1.55 -13.37 -5.37
C LYS A 119 -3.04 -13.68 -5.22
N ALA A 120 -3.60 -13.51 -4.02
CA ALA A 120 -5.02 -13.73 -3.78
C ALA A 120 -5.90 -12.67 -4.44
N GLU A 121 -5.50 -11.39 -4.39
CA GLU A 121 -6.26 -10.24 -4.91
C GLU A 121 -6.06 -10.02 -6.42
N GLN A 122 -5.27 -10.86 -7.08
CA GLN A 122 -4.87 -10.71 -8.48
C GLN A 122 -6.07 -10.46 -9.41
N ALA A 123 -7.17 -11.22 -9.23
CA ALA A 123 -8.36 -11.11 -10.06
C ALA A 123 -9.10 -9.77 -9.87
N GLU A 124 -9.30 -9.35 -8.62
CA GLU A 124 -9.98 -8.10 -8.30
C GLU A 124 -9.14 -6.88 -8.70
N LEU A 125 -7.82 -6.92 -8.52
CA LEU A 125 -6.93 -5.86 -8.97
C LEU A 125 -6.95 -5.71 -10.50
N ARG A 126 -6.94 -6.82 -11.25
CA ARG A 126 -7.07 -6.77 -12.72
C ARG A 126 -8.41 -6.16 -13.13
N LYS A 127 -9.50 -6.55 -12.46
CA LYS A 127 -10.82 -5.97 -12.72
C LYS A 127 -10.84 -4.47 -12.44
N ALA A 128 -10.30 -4.03 -11.30
CA ALA A 128 -10.23 -2.61 -10.96
C ALA A 128 -9.40 -1.79 -11.97
N ILE A 129 -8.33 -2.36 -12.50
CA ILE A 129 -7.54 -1.76 -13.58
C ILE A 129 -8.36 -1.67 -14.87
N HIS A 130 -9.02 -2.76 -15.27
CA HIS A 130 -9.85 -2.80 -16.46
C HIS A 130 -10.97 -1.76 -16.39
N ASP A 131 -11.69 -1.69 -15.27
CA ASP A 131 -12.82 -0.78 -15.08
C ASP A 131 -12.41 0.71 -15.20
N GLN A 132 -11.15 1.03 -14.89
CA GLN A 132 -10.65 2.41 -14.89
C GLN A 132 -9.80 2.78 -16.10
N THR A 133 -9.24 1.80 -16.80
CA THR A 133 -8.27 2.03 -17.88
C THR A 133 -8.62 1.35 -19.20
N GLY A 134 -9.57 0.42 -19.19
CA GLY A 134 -9.98 -0.39 -20.33
C GLY A 134 -8.97 -1.46 -20.76
N LEU A 135 -7.99 -1.78 -19.90
CA LEU A 135 -6.94 -2.79 -20.12
C LEU A 135 -7.21 -4.08 -19.35
#